data_AF-A0AAQ3JRY2-F1
#
_entry.id   AF-A0AAQ3JRY2-F1
#
_cell.length_a   1.000
_cell.length_b   1.000
_cell.length_c   1.000
_cell.angle_alpha   90.00
_cell.angle_beta   90.00
_cell.angle_gamma   90.00
#
_symmetry.space_group_name_H-M   'P 1'
#
loop_
_entity.id
_entity.type
_entity.pdbx_description
1 polymer ?
#
loop_
_entity_poly.entity_id
_entity_poly.type
_entity_poly.pdbx_seq_one_letter_code
_entity_poly.pdbx_strand_id
1 'polypeptide(L)'
;MPSPPSHRHAHRSLFKQRSFSPRSSSHAHKFFINFLIILTCVLLTLFHIQTLIKSSTSHPPWPPLIHNLIRDFELPQLTTDAADDVQFLPLKDRRLAKTAMEGNTWFMSSINDTKEKGEAEYLRFPSEETSAGRLLCVAWNGTINYYALAPAAALPRNAKLLAGLTFISDSYYSYDNLFHGLTAMSPFVAWHERMGFAVEPARWVLYQQGAVRSKLASPWVRSLMEATFGRAAINRIEQLDGEGPSCFKEAVVFRHNQGSMGKERKEKVYDLLRCKARAYCNLTIAEAPAKAVIRLTLLLRTGTRSFKDDAAVIKIFQKECGKVDGCKLKVALPNNLTFCDQVKLMSETDVLASPHGAQLTNMFFMDKNSSIMEFFPRGWRELAGVGQYVYRWVADWSRMRHHGAWYDPGHGERECPINATASSCFSFYKNSKLGHDEAFFSNWTARVLGEMRLYKLDLLSMKSTTNEDETQNCKCG
;
A
#
# COMPACT_ATOMS: atom_id res chain seq x y z
N MET A 1 42.43 -65.58 24.83
CA MET A 1 43.77 -65.17 25.30
C MET A 1 44.73 -66.22 24.76
N PRO A 2 45.76 -65.88 23.95
CA PRO A 2 46.49 -64.60 23.88
C PRO A 2 45.98 -63.65 22.75
N SER A 3 46.84 -62.75 22.27
CA SER A 3 46.71 -61.83 21.11
C SER A 3 48.13 -61.42 20.65
N PRO A 4 48.39 -60.90 19.43
CA PRO A 4 47.62 -60.85 18.16
C PRO A 4 48.30 -61.82 17.13
N PRO A 5 48.68 -61.55 15.85
CA PRO A 5 48.23 -60.59 14.80
C PRO A 5 48.07 -61.16 13.34
N SER A 6 47.61 -60.26 12.44
CA SER A 6 47.98 -60.14 11.00
C SER A 6 47.15 -60.82 9.86
N HIS A 7 46.96 -59.99 8.81
CA HIS A 7 46.93 -60.20 7.35
C HIS A 7 46.02 -61.20 6.57
N ARG A 8 45.23 -60.57 5.67
CA ARG A 8 45.09 -60.79 4.20
C ARG A 8 44.24 -61.94 3.59
N HIS A 9 43.28 -61.50 2.76
CA HIS A 9 42.81 -62.02 1.45
C HIS A 9 42.27 -63.45 1.24
N ALA A 10 41.00 -63.52 0.82
CA ALA A 10 40.58 -64.11 -0.48
C ALA A 10 39.18 -63.54 -0.87
N HIS A 11 39.06 -62.66 -1.87
CA HIS A 11 38.74 -62.99 -3.26
C HIS A 11 37.51 -63.89 -3.50
N ARG A 12 36.40 -63.27 -3.90
CA ARG A 12 35.46 -63.82 -4.89
C ARG A 12 34.94 -62.70 -5.78
N SER A 13 35.44 -62.65 -7.01
CA SER A 13 34.88 -61.83 -8.09
C SER A 13 33.66 -62.52 -8.70
N LEU A 14 32.64 -61.76 -9.07
CA LEU A 14 31.74 -62.14 -10.17
C LEU A 14 31.22 -60.88 -10.87
N PHE A 15 31.24 -60.95 -12.20
CA PHE A 15 30.93 -59.84 -13.11
C PHE A 15 29.51 -59.30 -12.93
N LYS A 16 29.34 -57.99 -13.11
CA LYS A 16 28.10 -57.46 -13.71
C LYS A 16 28.42 -56.32 -14.68
N GLN A 17 27.76 -56.36 -15.84
CA GLN A 17 28.17 -55.63 -17.03
C GLN A 17 27.90 -54.11 -16.93
N ARG A 18 28.74 -53.33 -17.62
CA ARG A 18 28.38 -51.96 -18.02
C ARG A 18 27.23 -52.02 -19.03
N SER A 19 26.05 -51.53 -18.66
CA SER A 19 25.02 -51.13 -19.62
C SER A 19 25.03 -49.61 -19.79
N PHE A 20 25.54 -49.14 -20.92
CA PHE A 20 25.33 -47.76 -21.36
C PHE A 20 23.91 -47.63 -21.93
N SER A 21 22.96 -47.13 -21.14
CA SER A 21 21.66 -46.69 -21.65
C SER A 21 21.73 -45.26 -22.18
N PRO A 22 21.21 -44.97 -23.39
CA PRO A 22 21.37 -43.67 -24.04
C PRO A 22 20.45 -42.61 -23.43
N ARG A 23 20.92 -41.89 -22.41
CA ARG A 23 20.27 -40.65 -21.92
C ARG A 23 20.61 -39.45 -22.82
N SER A 24 20.18 -39.51 -24.08
CA SER A 24 20.29 -38.39 -25.04
C SER A 24 19.11 -38.38 -26.01
N SER A 25 17.97 -37.84 -25.57
CA SER A 25 16.83 -37.52 -26.45
C SER A 25 15.86 -36.50 -25.84
N SER A 26 15.49 -36.66 -24.55
CA SER A 26 14.43 -35.84 -23.95
C SER A 26 14.81 -34.37 -23.69
N HIS A 27 16.09 -34.06 -23.43
CA HIS A 27 16.55 -32.66 -23.31
C HIS A 27 16.59 -31.94 -24.66
N ALA A 28 17.02 -32.62 -25.73
CA ALA A 28 16.98 -32.07 -27.09
C ALA A 28 15.55 -31.77 -27.53
N HIS A 29 14.61 -32.68 -27.28
CA HIS A 29 13.18 -32.44 -27.55
C HIS A 29 12.62 -31.25 -26.78
N LYS A 30 12.89 -31.14 -25.47
CA LYS A 30 12.40 -30.00 -24.65
C LYS A 30 13.02 -28.67 -25.09
N PHE A 31 14.31 -28.67 -25.46
CA PHE A 31 14.96 -27.49 -26.01
C PHE A 31 14.37 -27.08 -27.36
N PHE A 32 14.16 -28.05 -28.27
CA PHE A 32 13.57 -27.80 -29.58
C PHE A 32 12.13 -27.30 -29.48
N ILE A 33 11.30 -27.86 -28.59
CA ILE A 33 9.93 -27.38 -28.33
C ILE A 33 9.95 -25.95 -27.79
N ASN A 34 10.78 -25.64 -26.78
CA ASN A 34 10.89 -24.28 -26.25
C ASN A 34 11.40 -23.29 -27.31
N PHE A 35 12.37 -23.69 -28.13
CA PHE A 35 12.87 -22.89 -29.25
C PHE A 35 11.76 -22.63 -30.29
N LEU A 36 10.97 -23.65 -30.64
CA LEU A 36 9.84 -23.51 -31.57
C LEU A 36 8.75 -22.58 -31.03
N ILE A 37 8.45 -22.65 -29.72
CA ILE A 37 7.52 -21.75 -29.04
C ILE A 37 8.03 -20.30 -29.09
N ILE A 38 9.30 -20.07 -28.72
CA ILE A 38 9.91 -18.73 -28.76
C ILE A 38 9.90 -18.18 -30.19
N LEU A 39 10.31 -18.98 -31.17
CA LEU A 39 10.29 -18.60 -32.59
C LEU A 39 8.87 -18.26 -33.06
N THR A 40 7.87 -19.04 -32.66
CA THR A 40 6.45 -18.77 -33.00
C THR A 40 5.96 -17.47 -32.35
N CYS A 41 6.31 -17.20 -31.10
CA CYS A 41 5.98 -15.93 -30.43
C CYS A 41 6.65 -14.72 -31.11
N VAL A 42 7.92 -14.86 -31.53
CA VAL A 42 8.63 -13.81 -32.28
C VAL A 42 8.02 -13.59 -33.67
N LEU A 43 7.65 -14.66 -34.38
CA LEU A 43 6.96 -14.53 -35.68
C LEU A 43 5.57 -13.91 -35.54
N LEU A 44 4.80 -14.25 -34.50
CA LEU A 44 3.49 -13.67 -34.23
C LEU A 44 3.58 -12.18 -33.85
N THR A 45 4.58 -11.78 -33.06
CA THR A 45 4.79 -10.36 -32.71
C THR A 45 5.28 -9.56 -33.92
N LEU A 46 6.19 -10.09 -34.74
CA LEU A 46 6.60 -9.48 -36.01
C LEU A 46 5.43 -9.37 -37.00
N PHE A 47 4.57 -10.38 -37.08
CA PHE A 47 3.35 -10.33 -37.90
C PHE A 47 2.38 -9.26 -37.39
N HIS A 48 2.17 -9.15 -36.07
CA HIS A 48 1.35 -8.09 -35.46
C HIS A 48 1.91 -6.69 -35.76
N ILE A 49 3.23 -6.52 -35.67
CA ILE A 49 3.90 -5.25 -36.02
C ILE A 49 3.73 -4.96 -37.52
N GLN A 50 3.87 -5.95 -38.41
CA GLN A 50 3.63 -5.75 -39.84
C GLN A 50 2.16 -5.44 -40.17
N THR A 51 1.18 -6.03 -39.47
CA THR A 51 -0.24 -5.69 -39.69
C THR A 51 -0.55 -4.28 -39.18
N LEU A 52 -0.01 -3.87 -38.02
CA LEU A 52 -0.11 -2.50 -37.49
C LEU A 52 0.54 -1.45 -38.42
N ILE A 53 1.71 -1.76 -38.99
CA ILE A 53 2.37 -0.87 -39.95
C ILE A 53 1.58 -0.80 -41.26
N LYS A 54 1.04 -1.91 -41.76
CA LYS A 54 0.18 -1.91 -42.97
C LYS A 54 -1.16 -1.22 -42.76
N SER A 55 -1.75 -1.27 -41.56
CA SER A 55 -2.96 -0.49 -41.26
C SER A 55 -2.69 1.01 -41.09
N SER A 56 -1.43 1.42 -40.95
CA SER A 56 -1.03 2.84 -40.85
C SER A 56 -0.83 3.52 -42.21
N THR A 57 -0.94 2.80 -43.34
CA THR A 57 -0.65 3.34 -44.69
C THR A 57 -1.83 3.28 -45.66
N SER A 58 -3.08 3.29 -45.16
CA SER A 58 -4.28 3.28 -46.01
C SER A 58 -5.34 4.29 -45.54
N HIS A 59 -5.07 5.58 -45.77
CA HIS A 59 -6.10 6.61 -45.83
C HIS A 59 -6.24 7.10 -47.29
N PRO A 60 -7.43 7.01 -47.91
CA PRO A 60 -7.67 7.62 -49.23
C PRO A 60 -7.81 9.14 -49.10
N PRO A 61 -7.47 9.92 -50.15
CA PRO A 61 -7.52 11.38 -50.10
C PRO A 61 -8.96 11.90 -50.20
N TRP A 62 -9.32 12.84 -49.33
CA TRP A 62 -10.56 13.63 -49.45
C TRP A 62 -10.24 14.99 -50.11
N PRO A 63 -11.10 15.50 -51.00
CA PRO A 63 -10.84 16.73 -51.76
C PRO A 63 -11.05 18.02 -50.92
N PRO A 64 -10.43 19.14 -51.31
CA PRO A 64 -10.40 20.37 -50.51
C PRO A 64 -11.61 21.27 -50.77
N LEU A 65 -12.32 21.71 -49.72
CA LEU A 65 -13.40 22.72 -49.85
C LEU A 65 -13.70 23.45 -48.52
N ILE A 66 -12.76 24.27 -48.03
CA ILE A 66 -13.08 25.41 -47.15
C ILE A 66 -12.24 26.62 -47.57
N HIS A 67 -12.80 27.46 -48.45
CA HIS A 67 -12.48 28.88 -48.56
C HIS A 67 -13.75 29.58 -49.10
N ASN A 68 -14.48 30.23 -48.17
CA ASN A 68 -15.65 31.12 -48.32
C ASN A 68 -16.85 30.68 -47.48
N LEU A 69 -16.84 31.06 -46.19
CA LEU A 69 -18.02 31.52 -45.43
C LEU A 69 -17.58 32.10 -44.07
N ILE A 70 -16.68 33.10 -44.12
CA ILE A 70 -16.62 34.13 -43.07
C ILE A 70 -17.41 35.32 -43.59
N ARG A 71 -18.73 35.26 -43.40
CA ARG A 71 -19.59 36.43 -43.27
C ARG A 71 -20.86 36.05 -42.55
N ASP A 72 -21.27 36.95 -41.66
CA ASP A 72 -22.63 37.09 -41.14
C ASP A 72 -23.17 35.88 -40.36
N PHE A 73 -22.73 35.75 -39.10
CA PHE A 73 -23.60 35.24 -38.04
C PHE A 73 -23.47 36.12 -36.79
N GLU A 74 -24.62 36.60 -36.31
CA GLU A 74 -24.77 37.40 -35.10
C GLU A 74 -24.42 36.59 -33.84
N LEU A 75 -24.13 37.27 -32.73
CA LEU A 75 -23.98 36.63 -31.42
C LEU A 75 -25.25 35.82 -31.11
N PRO A 76 -25.19 34.48 -30.98
CA PRO A 76 -26.33 33.72 -30.49
C PRO A 76 -26.55 34.10 -29.02
N GLN A 77 -27.80 34.41 -28.67
CA GLN A 77 -28.21 34.39 -27.27
C GLN A 77 -27.82 33.03 -26.69
N LEU A 78 -27.10 33.01 -25.57
CA LEU A 78 -26.65 31.79 -24.93
C LEU A 78 -27.85 31.15 -24.21
N THR A 79 -28.69 30.45 -24.96
CA THR A 79 -29.98 29.92 -24.50
C THR A 79 -29.81 28.75 -23.53
N THR A 80 -30.90 28.49 -22.79
CA THR A 80 -31.06 27.51 -21.71
C THR A 80 -30.86 26.03 -22.11
N ASP A 81 -30.54 25.75 -23.37
CA ASP A 81 -30.47 24.41 -23.93
C ASP A 81 -29.13 23.71 -23.61
N ALA A 82 -28.04 24.47 -23.50
CA ALA A 82 -26.71 23.92 -23.19
C ALA A 82 -26.61 23.25 -21.80
N ALA A 83 -27.55 23.55 -20.90
CA ALA A 83 -27.65 22.92 -19.58
C ALA A 83 -28.29 21.51 -19.60
N ASP A 84 -29.03 21.18 -20.66
CA ASP A 84 -29.66 19.85 -20.85
C ASP A 84 -28.74 18.86 -21.58
N ASP A 85 -27.71 19.34 -22.30
CA ASP A 85 -26.77 18.52 -23.09
C ASP A 85 -25.61 17.93 -22.26
N VAL A 86 -25.58 18.15 -20.94
CA VAL A 86 -24.53 17.62 -20.07
C VAL A 86 -24.71 16.11 -19.84
N GLN A 87 -24.00 15.30 -20.65
CA GLN A 87 -24.07 13.84 -20.57
C GLN A 87 -23.54 13.28 -19.24
N PHE A 88 -24.41 12.63 -18.48
CA PHE A 88 -24.06 11.87 -17.28
C PHE A 88 -23.68 10.42 -17.60
N LEU A 89 -22.53 9.99 -17.10
CA LEU A 89 -22.02 8.62 -17.19
C LEU A 89 -22.07 7.93 -15.81
N PRO A 90 -22.27 6.60 -15.74
CA PRO A 90 -22.22 5.89 -14.46
C PRO A 90 -20.86 6.05 -13.77
N LEU A 91 -20.86 6.49 -12.52
CA LEU A 91 -19.63 6.70 -11.73
C LEU A 91 -18.86 5.39 -11.54
N LYS A 92 -19.56 4.25 -11.52
CA LYS A 92 -18.98 2.90 -11.44
C LYS A 92 -19.32 2.07 -12.68
N ASP A 93 -18.31 1.79 -13.50
CA ASP A 93 -18.42 0.85 -14.60
C ASP A 93 -18.39 -0.60 -14.09
N ARG A 94 -19.57 -1.23 -14.11
CA ARG A 94 -19.75 -2.60 -13.62
C ARG A 94 -19.04 -3.65 -14.48
N ARG A 95 -18.66 -3.33 -15.73
CA ARG A 95 -17.92 -4.24 -16.62
C ARG A 95 -16.50 -4.48 -16.09
N LEU A 96 -15.89 -3.46 -15.51
CA LEU A 96 -14.53 -3.48 -14.95
C LEU A 96 -14.49 -3.99 -13.49
N ALA A 97 -15.61 -4.41 -12.90
CA ALA A 97 -15.68 -4.74 -11.47
C ALA A 97 -14.82 -5.95 -11.04
N LYS A 98 -14.46 -6.84 -11.98
CA LYS A 98 -13.54 -7.96 -11.72
C LYS A 98 -12.06 -7.56 -11.83
N THR A 99 -11.76 -6.52 -12.58
CA THR A 99 -10.41 -6.01 -12.90
C THR A 99 -10.18 -4.62 -12.33
N ALA A 100 -10.95 -4.21 -11.31
CA ALA A 100 -10.99 -2.83 -10.81
C ALA A 100 -9.66 -2.36 -10.17
N MET A 101 -8.71 -3.27 -9.95
CA MET A 101 -7.34 -3.01 -9.48
C MET A 101 -6.28 -3.22 -10.58
N GLU A 102 -6.67 -3.48 -11.83
CA GLU A 102 -5.80 -3.91 -12.93
C GLU A 102 -5.88 -2.92 -14.11
N GLY A 103 -5.04 -1.87 -14.07
CA GLY A 103 -4.83 -0.93 -15.18
C GLY A 103 -5.98 0.05 -15.44
N ASN A 104 -7.17 -0.47 -15.73
CA ASN A 104 -8.39 0.31 -15.97
C ASN A 104 -9.26 0.31 -14.72
N THR A 105 -9.41 1.48 -14.10
CA THR A 105 -10.30 1.65 -12.94
C THR A 105 -11.77 1.70 -13.35
N TRP A 106 -12.63 1.11 -12.51
CA TRP A 106 -14.08 1.20 -12.65
C TRP A 106 -14.66 2.59 -12.37
N PHE A 107 -13.92 3.48 -11.73
CA PHE A 107 -14.43 4.72 -11.16
C PHE A 107 -14.14 5.88 -12.11
N MET A 108 -15.17 6.51 -12.67
CA MET A 108 -15.01 7.49 -13.75
C MET A 108 -14.24 6.93 -14.97
N SER A 109 -14.56 5.69 -15.38
CA SER A 109 -13.76 4.90 -16.34
C SER A 109 -13.59 5.46 -17.76
N SER A 110 -14.30 6.54 -18.13
CA SER A 110 -14.14 7.19 -19.45
C SER A 110 -13.01 8.22 -19.49
N ILE A 111 -12.43 8.55 -18.34
CA ILE A 111 -11.36 9.52 -18.19
C ILE A 111 -10.08 8.78 -17.80
N ASN A 112 -8.96 9.10 -18.44
CA ASN A 112 -7.63 8.56 -18.11
C ASN A 112 -7.00 9.32 -16.95
N ASP A 113 -6.22 8.62 -16.09
CA ASP A 113 -5.48 9.27 -15.01
C ASP A 113 -4.36 10.18 -15.54
N THR A 114 -4.19 11.34 -14.91
CA THR A 114 -2.97 12.15 -15.02
C THR A 114 -1.82 11.37 -14.37
N LYS A 115 -0.71 11.20 -15.10
CA LYS A 115 0.45 10.42 -14.66
C LYS A 115 1.69 11.31 -14.61
N GLU A 116 2.22 11.51 -13.41
CA GLU A 116 3.48 12.21 -13.20
C GLU A 116 4.55 11.27 -12.64
N LYS A 117 5.81 11.54 -12.99
CA LYS A 117 6.92 10.64 -12.67
C LYS A 117 7.15 10.55 -11.16
N GLY A 118 6.76 9.41 -10.58
CA GLY A 118 6.96 9.12 -9.16
C GLY A 118 5.82 9.56 -8.24
N GLU A 119 4.76 10.16 -8.77
CA GLU A 119 3.56 10.51 -8.01
C GLU A 119 2.49 9.40 -8.09
N ALA A 120 1.43 9.53 -7.29
CA ALA A 120 0.22 8.72 -7.47
C ALA A 120 -0.64 9.25 -8.63
N GLU A 121 -1.32 8.34 -9.32
CA GLU A 121 -2.28 8.65 -10.39
C GLU A 121 -3.51 9.40 -9.87
N TYR A 122 -3.87 10.51 -10.52
CA TYR A 122 -4.96 11.40 -10.10
C TYR A 122 -5.73 12.01 -11.27
N LEU A 123 -6.87 12.64 -10.98
CA LEU A 123 -7.58 13.53 -11.90
C LEU A 123 -7.71 14.91 -11.24
N ARG A 124 -7.60 15.99 -12.02
CA ARG A 124 -7.87 17.36 -11.54
C ARG A 124 -8.94 18.03 -12.41
N PHE A 125 -9.88 18.70 -11.74
CA PHE A 125 -10.98 19.41 -12.36
C PHE A 125 -11.08 20.84 -11.79
N PRO A 126 -11.25 21.87 -12.63
CA PRO A 126 -10.97 21.86 -14.06
C PRO A 126 -9.47 21.62 -14.36
N SER A 127 -9.17 21.10 -15.55
CA SER A 127 -7.84 21.09 -16.15
C SER A 127 -7.98 21.12 -17.67
N GLU A 128 -6.97 21.63 -18.38
CA GLU A 128 -7.00 21.66 -19.85
C GLU A 128 -6.88 20.23 -20.41
N GLU A 129 -5.99 19.43 -19.84
CA GLU A 129 -5.60 18.12 -20.35
C GLU A 129 -6.66 17.03 -20.09
N THR A 130 -7.34 17.08 -18.93
CA THR A 130 -8.26 16.02 -18.49
C THR A 130 -9.74 16.40 -18.66
N SER A 131 -10.08 17.69 -18.63
CA SER A 131 -11.49 18.13 -18.76
C SER A 131 -11.74 19.25 -19.78
N ALA A 132 -10.70 19.79 -20.43
CA ALA A 132 -10.76 20.98 -21.26
C ALA A 132 -11.53 22.13 -20.57
N GLY A 133 -11.06 22.49 -19.37
CA GLY A 133 -11.62 23.57 -18.54
C GLY A 133 -12.96 23.26 -17.86
N ARG A 134 -13.57 22.09 -18.10
CA ARG A 134 -14.88 21.73 -17.51
C ARG A 134 -14.79 21.32 -16.04
N LEU A 135 -15.83 21.65 -15.29
CA LEU A 135 -16.01 21.26 -13.89
C LEU A 135 -16.51 19.82 -13.78
N LEU A 136 -16.14 19.13 -12.71
CA LEU A 136 -16.70 17.83 -12.37
C LEU A 136 -18.05 18.01 -11.68
N CYS A 137 -19.09 17.36 -12.20
CA CYS A 137 -20.40 17.24 -11.56
C CYS A 137 -20.67 15.79 -11.20
N VAL A 138 -21.28 15.54 -10.04
CA VAL A 138 -21.67 14.21 -9.56
C VAL A 138 -23.12 14.23 -9.13
N ALA A 139 -23.89 13.22 -9.53
CA ALA A 139 -25.32 13.08 -9.23
C ALA A 139 -25.64 11.67 -8.71
N TRP A 140 -26.80 11.53 -8.07
CA TRP A 140 -27.31 10.25 -7.57
C TRP A 140 -28.80 10.14 -7.88
N ASN A 141 -29.26 8.97 -8.33
CA ASN A 141 -30.67 8.73 -8.73
C ASN A 141 -31.44 7.82 -7.76
N GLY A 142 -31.02 7.74 -6.50
CA GLY A 142 -31.54 6.77 -5.52
C GLY A 142 -30.84 5.41 -5.54
N THR A 143 -30.22 4.99 -6.65
CA THR A 143 -29.58 3.66 -6.77
C THR A 143 -28.12 3.71 -7.24
N ILE A 144 -27.82 4.58 -8.20
CA ILE A 144 -26.53 4.65 -8.90
C ILE A 144 -26.00 6.09 -8.81
N ASN A 145 -24.69 6.21 -8.60
CA ASN A 145 -23.98 7.48 -8.71
C ASN A 145 -23.53 7.69 -10.16
N TYR A 146 -23.59 8.93 -10.63
CA TYR A 146 -23.20 9.37 -11.97
C TYR A 146 -22.22 10.53 -11.89
N TYR A 147 -21.46 10.75 -12.95
CA TYR A 147 -20.62 11.94 -13.12
C TYR A 147 -20.79 12.52 -14.52
N ALA A 148 -20.51 13.82 -14.64
CA ALA A 148 -20.44 14.53 -15.90
C ALA A 148 -19.36 15.61 -15.85
N LEU A 149 -18.97 16.13 -17.02
CA LEU A 149 -18.11 17.29 -17.14
C LEU A 149 -18.91 18.45 -17.72
N ALA A 150 -19.09 19.53 -16.95
CA ALA A 150 -19.92 20.67 -17.34
C ALA A 150 -19.08 21.94 -17.55
N PRO A 151 -19.35 22.76 -18.58
CA PRO A 151 -18.79 24.11 -18.67
C PRO A 151 -19.23 24.96 -17.47
N ALA A 152 -18.34 25.78 -16.91
CA ALA A 152 -18.67 26.61 -15.75
C ALA A 152 -19.84 27.60 -15.98
N ALA A 153 -20.09 27.99 -17.24
CA ALA A 153 -21.20 28.85 -17.65
C ALA A 153 -22.51 28.08 -17.97
N ALA A 154 -22.47 26.74 -18.03
CA ALA A 154 -23.60 25.89 -18.41
C ALA A 154 -23.61 24.64 -17.52
N LEU A 155 -23.92 24.84 -16.24
CA LEU A 155 -24.09 23.73 -15.29
C LEU A 155 -25.43 23.00 -15.55
N PRO A 156 -25.54 21.71 -15.20
CA PRO A 156 -26.80 20.98 -15.27
C PRO A 156 -27.93 21.66 -14.51
N ARG A 157 -29.17 21.44 -14.93
CA ARG A 157 -30.34 21.96 -14.20
C ARG A 157 -30.32 21.52 -12.73
N ASN A 158 -30.69 22.44 -11.85
CA ASN A 158 -30.70 22.29 -10.39
C ASN A 158 -29.33 21.92 -9.78
N ALA A 159 -28.21 22.17 -10.48
CA ALA A 159 -26.89 21.85 -9.95
C ALA A 159 -26.43 22.83 -8.85
N LYS A 160 -25.87 22.27 -7.77
CA LYS A 160 -25.24 22.99 -6.66
C LYS A 160 -23.75 23.20 -6.98
N LEU A 161 -23.29 24.43 -7.16
CA LEU A 161 -21.86 24.73 -7.34
C LEU A 161 -21.15 24.87 -5.99
N LEU A 162 -20.25 23.93 -5.70
CA LEU A 162 -19.49 23.84 -4.47
C LEU A 162 -18.14 24.56 -4.62
N ALA A 163 -17.98 25.69 -3.93
CA ALA A 163 -16.76 26.51 -3.96
C ALA A 163 -15.59 25.88 -3.18
N GLY A 164 -14.37 26.19 -3.61
CA GLY A 164 -13.12 25.70 -2.99
C GLY A 164 -12.76 24.26 -3.35
N LEU A 165 -11.50 23.89 -3.09
CA LEU A 165 -10.92 22.59 -3.42
C LEU A 165 -11.67 21.43 -2.74
N THR A 166 -12.03 20.42 -3.53
CA THR A 166 -12.71 19.21 -3.06
C THR A 166 -11.84 17.98 -3.30
N PHE A 167 -11.56 17.21 -2.25
CA PHE A 167 -10.87 15.92 -2.36
C PHE A 167 -11.89 14.79 -2.54
N ILE A 168 -11.75 13.99 -3.60
CA ILE A 168 -12.65 12.88 -3.90
C ILE A 168 -11.86 11.58 -3.95
N SER A 169 -12.20 10.63 -3.07
CA SER A 169 -11.50 9.34 -2.98
C SER A 169 -12.42 8.20 -3.42
N ASP A 170 -11.98 7.28 -4.29
CA ASP A 170 -12.55 5.93 -4.38
C ASP A 170 -11.51 4.90 -3.96
N SER A 171 -11.93 3.95 -3.13
CA SER A 171 -11.10 2.84 -2.68
C SER A 171 -11.81 1.51 -2.91
N TYR A 172 -11.07 0.53 -3.42
CA TYR A 172 -11.55 -0.86 -3.51
C TYR A 172 -11.79 -1.47 -2.12
N TYR A 173 -11.00 -1.07 -1.11
CA TYR A 173 -11.05 -1.57 0.26
C TYR A 173 -11.72 -0.60 1.23
N SER A 174 -12.21 -1.07 2.37
CA SER A 174 -12.79 -0.18 3.40
C SER A 174 -11.71 0.68 4.08
N TYR A 175 -12.05 1.95 4.29
CA TYR A 175 -11.31 2.90 5.13
C TYR A 175 -11.28 2.52 6.63
N ASP A 176 -12.07 1.53 7.06
CA ASP A 176 -12.07 1.01 8.43
C ASP A 176 -10.74 0.33 8.81
N ASN A 177 -10.16 -0.38 7.85
CA ASN A 177 -8.90 -1.09 8.04
C ASN A 177 -7.74 -0.09 7.95
N LEU A 178 -6.90 -0.07 8.98
CA LEU A 178 -5.81 0.91 9.12
C LEU A 178 -4.89 0.96 7.90
N PHE A 179 -4.45 -0.18 7.37
CA PHE A 179 -3.56 -0.24 6.20
C PHE A 179 -4.27 0.23 4.93
N HIS A 180 -5.51 -0.22 4.70
CA HIS A 180 -6.28 0.18 3.52
C HIS A 180 -6.62 1.67 3.53
N GLY A 181 -7.09 2.20 4.67
CA GLY A 181 -7.34 3.63 4.85
C GLY A 181 -6.07 4.46 4.69
N LEU A 182 -4.95 4.05 5.30
CA LEU A 182 -3.66 4.70 5.10
C LEU A 182 -3.29 4.78 3.61
N THR A 183 -3.26 3.63 2.91
CA THR A 183 -2.81 3.58 1.51
C THR A 183 -3.75 4.28 0.52
N ALA A 184 -5.03 4.47 0.88
CA ALA A 184 -6.00 5.27 0.11
C ALA A 184 -5.88 6.78 0.39
N MET A 185 -5.43 7.19 1.58
CA MET A 185 -5.29 8.61 1.93
C MET A 185 -3.91 9.20 1.64
N SER A 186 -2.84 8.40 1.68
CA SER A 186 -1.47 8.85 1.34
C SER A 186 -1.34 9.60 0.01
N PRO A 187 -2.06 9.28 -1.09
CA PRO A 187 -2.01 10.07 -2.32
C PRO A 187 -2.41 11.54 -2.15
N PHE A 188 -3.43 11.83 -1.32
CA PHE A 188 -3.82 13.21 -1.00
C PHE A 188 -2.75 13.95 -0.19
N VAL A 189 -2.05 13.23 0.69
CA VAL A 189 -0.94 13.78 1.49
C VAL A 189 0.24 14.16 0.58
N ALA A 190 0.58 13.28 -0.37
CA ALA A 190 1.56 13.57 -1.41
C ALA A 190 1.14 14.78 -2.24
N TRP A 191 -0.11 14.82 -2.71
CA TRP A 191 -0.60 15.94 -3.51
C TRP A 191 -0.54 17.28 -2.76
N HIS A 192 -0.98 17.30 -1.50
CA HIS A 192 -1.04 18.52 -0.69
C HIS A 192 0.35 19.06 -0.31
N GLU A 193 1.32 18.18 -0.02
CA GLU A 193 2.72 18.58 0.15
C GLU A 193 3.33 19.13 -1.14
N ARG A 194 3.03 18.52 -2.30
CA ARG A 194 3.50 19.00 -3.61
C ARG A 194 3.01 20.40 -3.93
N MET A 195 1.80 20.74 -3.46
CA MET A 195 1.20 22.07 -3.57
C MET A 195 1.65 23.03 -2.45
N GLY A 196 2.73 22.69 -1.73
CA GLY A 196 3.33 23.54 -0.70
C GLY A 196 2.43 23.82 0.50
N PHE A 197 1.47 22.93 0.80
CA PHE A 197 0.43 23.11 1.82
C PHE A 197 -0.48 24.34 1.62
N ALA A 198 -0.35 25.07 0.51
CA ALA A 198 -0.97 26.39 0.32
C ALA A 198 -2.50 26.37 0.17
N VAL A 199 -3.09 25.20 -0.11
CA VAL A 199 -4.54 25.02 -0.29
C VAL A 199 -5.03 23.86 0.57
N GLU A 200 -5.74 24.18 1.65
CA GLU A 200 -6.51 23.19 2.41
C GLU A 200 -7.76 22.76 1.61
N PRO A 201 -8.13 21.46 1.64
CA PRO A 201 -9.38 21.01 1.02
C PRO A 201 -10.58 21.56 1.79
N ALA A 202 -11.45 22.27 1.09
CA ALA A 202 -12.70 22.82 1.63
C ALA A 202 -13.71 21.73 2.03
N ARG A 203 -13.59 20.54 1.45
CA ARG A 203 -14.39 19.34 1.75
C ARG A 203 -13.74 18.05 1.23
N TRP A 204 -14.21 16.92 1.73
CA TRP A 204 -13.91 15.58 1.25
C TRP A 204 -15.19 14.88 0.80
N VAL A 205 -15.13 14.12 -0.30
CA VAL A 205 -16.20 13.21 -0.73
C VAL A 205 -15.60 11.82 -0.86
N LEU A 206 -16.16 10.84 -0.15
CA LEU A 206 -15.57 9.52 -0.02
C LEU A 206 -16.45 8.47 -0.69
N TYR A 207 -15.85 7.66 -1.54
CA TYR A 207 -16.43 6.48 -2.16
C TYR A 207 -15.64 5.24 -1.74
N GLN A 208 -16.37 4.14 -1.59
CA GLN A 208 -15.78 2.82 -1.50
C GLN A 208 -16.49 1.96 -2.54
N GLN A 209 -15.74 1.48 -3.53
CA GLN A 209 -16.27 0.76 -4.67
C GLN A 209 -17.42 1.50 -5.37
N GLY A 210 -17.29 2.81 -5.54
CA GLY A 210 -18.31 3.69 -6.16
C GLY A 210 -19.57 3.95 -5.32
N ALA A 211 -19.65 3.47 -4.08
CA ALA A 211 -20.72 3.78 -3.13
C ALA A 211 -20.24 4.84 -2.13
N VAL A 212 -21.04 5.88 -1.88
CA VAL A 212 -20.63 7.01 -1.03
C VAL A 212 -20.44 6.58 0.44
N ARG A 213 -19.64 7.35 1.18
CA ARG A 213 -19.29 7.11 2.58
C ARG A 213 -19.42 8.41 3.36
N SER A 214 -20.30 8.40 4.36
CA SER A 214 -20.59 9.54 5.24
C SER A 214 -19.47 9.91 6.21
N LYS A 215 -18.43 9.07 6.36
CA LYS A 215 -17.29 9.29 7.25
C LYS A 215 -16.11 8.38 6.91
N LEU A 216 -14.89 8.84 7.20
CA LEU A 216 -13.76 7.96 7.51
C LEU A 216 -14.11 7.24 8.81
N ALA A 217 -14.62 6.02 8.73
CA ALA A 217 -15.19 5.35 9.91
C ALA A 217 -14.12 4.88 10.91
N SER A 218 -12.91 4.49 10.47
CA SER A 218 -11.76 4.25 11.34
C SER A 218 -11.34 5.51 12.13
N PRO A 219 -11.40 5.49 13.48
CA PRO A 219 -10.92 6.62 14.29
C PRO A 219 -9.42 6.84 14.13
N TRP A 220 -8.64 5.77 13.95
CA TRP A 220 -7.19 5.84 13.78
C TRP A 220 -6.80 6.55 12.47
N VAL A 221 -7.47 6.21 11.36
CA VAL A 221 -7.23 6.89 10.06
C VAL A 221 -7.69 8.35 10.16
N ARG A 222 -8.84 8.60 10.80
CA ARG A 222 -9.34 9.96 11.04
C ARG A 222 -8.31 10.82 11.79
N SER A 223 -7.77 10.37 12.92
CA SER A 223 -6.80 11.14 13.69
C SER A 223 -5.47 11.35 12.98
N LEU A 224 -5.03 10.40 12.14
CA LEU A 224 -3.87 10.63 11.26
C LEU A 224 -4.13 11.73 10.23
N MET A 225 -5.34 11.78 9.65
CA MET A 225 -5.73 12.82 8.70
C MET A 225 -5.98 14.17 9.40
N GLU A 226 -6.56 14.19 10.61
CA GLU A 226 -6.70 15.39 11.44
C GLU A 226 -5.32 15.98 11.80
N ALA A 227 -4.33 15.13 12.09
CA ALA A 227 -2.95 15.55 12.32
C ALA A 227 -2.27 16.13 11.06
N THR A 228 -2.68 15.69 9.87
CA THR A 228 -2.03 16.05 8.60
C THR A 228 -2.65 17.26 7.91
N PHE A 229 -3.98 17.36 7.91
CA PHE A 229 -4.78 18.39 7.21
C PHE A 229 -5.55 19.32 8.17
N GLY A 230 -5.38 19.16 9.48
CA GLY A 230 -6.17 19.87 10.48
C GLY A 230 -7.59 19.30 10.67
N ARG A 231 -8.11 19.46 11.88
CA ARG A 231 -9.43 18.95 12.28
C ARG A 231 -10.59 19.54 11.46
N ALA A 232 -10.43 20.79 11.02
CA ALA A 232 -11.46 21.51 10.27
C ALA A 232 -11.68 20.95 8.86
N ALA A 233 -10.68 20.34 8.22
CA ALA A 233 -10.80 19.71 6.91
C ALA A 233 -11.54 18.36 7.00
N ILE A 234 -11.21 17.54 8.00
CA ILE A 234 -11.70 16.15 8.13
C ILE A 234 -13.15 16.07 8.62
N ASN A 235 -13.63 17.10 9.32
CA ASN A 235 -15.05 17.21 9.69
C ASN A 235 -15.97 17.54 8.50
N ARG A 236 -15.42 17.92 7.33
CA ARG A 236 -16.19 18.31 6.13
C ARG A 236 -16.28 17.18 5.12
N ILE A 237 -16.68 15.99 5.58
CA ILE A 237 -17.01 14.87 4.69
C ILE A 237 -18.46 15.07 4.24
N GLU A 238 -18.64 15.56 3.01
CA GLU A 238 -19.96 15.92 2.47
C GLU A 238 -20.65 14.65 1.92
N GLN A 239 -21.88 14.40 2.38
CA GLN A 239 -22.78 13.48 1.69
C GLN A 239 -23.50 14.28 0.61
N LEU A 240 -23.48 13.76 -0.62
CA LEU A 240 -24.28 14.34 -1.70
C LEU A 240 -25.74 14.02 -1.43
N ASP A 241 -26.54 15.07 -1.29
CA ASP A 241 -27.91 15.09 -0.73
C ASP A 241 -28.98 14.58 -1.72
N GLY A 242 -28.63 14.43 -3.00
CA GLY A 242 -29.49 13.78 -4.00
C GLY A 242 -30.58 14.67 -4.59
N GLU A 243 -30.76 15.89 -4.08
CA GLU A 243 -31.74 16.87 -4.57
C GLU A 243 -31.33 17.50 -5.92
N GLY A 244 -30.10 17.27 -6.37
CA GLY A 244 -29.60 17.65 -7.69
C GLY A 244 -28.13 17.25 -7.89
N PRO A 245 -27.53 17.52 -9.06
CA PRO A 245 -26.10 17.34 -9.27
C PRO A 245 -25.27 18.29 -8.41
N SER A 246 -24.24 17.80 -7.74
CA SER A 246 -23.22 18.63 -7.09
C SER A 246 -22.03 18.81 -8.04
N CYS A 247 -21.77 20.06 -8.44
CA CYS A 247 -20.64 20.43 -9.28
C CYS A 247 -19.55 21.10 -8.43
N PHE A 248 -18.29 20.73 -8.63
CA PHE A 248 -17.18 21.24 -7.83
C PHE A 248 -16.43 22.33 -8.61
N LYS A 249 -16.23 23.51 -7.99
CA LYS A 249 -15.41 24.59 -8.57
C LYS A 249 -13.98 24.11 -8.80
N GLU A 250 -13.44 23.35 -7.85
CA GLU A 250 -12.16 22.65 -7.95
C GLU A 250 -12.27 21.27 -7.29
N ALA A 251 -11.76 20.23 -7.95
CA ALA A 251 -11.68 18.89 -7.40
C ALA A 251 -10.38 18.16 -7.78
N VAL A 252 -9.89 17.34 -6.86
CA VAL A 252 -8.80 16.37 -7.08
C VAL A 252 -9.32 15.00 -6.71
N VAL A 253 -9.24 14.05 -7.66
CA VAL A 253 -9.75 12.70 -7.51
C VAL A 253 -8.60 11.71 -7.43
N PHE A 254 -8.57 10.91 -6.37
CA PHE A 254 -7.74 9.71 -6.28
C PHE A 254 -8.63 8.47 -6.22
N ARG A 255 -8.54 7.66 -7.26
CA ARG A 255 -9.28 6.39 -7.44
C ARG A 255 -8.36 5.17 -7.46
N HIS A 256 -7.10 5.41 -7.11
CA HIS A 256 -6.03 4.44 -6.95
C HIS A 256 -5.33 4.75 -5.62
N ASN A 257 -4.87 3.72 -4.92
CA ASN A 257 -4.02 3.88 -3.74
C ASN A 257 -2.61 4.36 -4.17
N GLN A 258 -1.70 4.53 -3.22
CA GLN A 258 -0.29 4.88 -3.47
C GLN A 258 0.54 3.87 -4.31
N GLY A 259 -0.07 3.01 -5.13
CA GLY A 259 0.60 1.95 -5.90
C GLY A 259 1.69 2.48 -6.83
N SER A 260 1.32 3.34 -7.77
CA SER A 260 2.18 3.97 -8.80
C SER A 260 3.23 4.94 -8.26
N MET A 261 3.02 5.48 -7.06
CA MET A 261 3.93 6.42 -6.39
C MET A 261 5.34 5.82 -6.24
N GLY A 262 6.37 6.60 -6.55
CA GLY A 262 7.78 6.19 -6.49
C GLY A 262 8.26 5.93 -5.05
N LYS A 263 9.34 5.16 -4.88
CA LYS A 263 9.87 4.81 -3.55
C LYS A 263 10.28 6.04 -2.74
N GLU A 264 11.05 6.96 -3.33
CA GLU A 264 11.45 8.20 -2.68
C GLU A 264 10.24 9.06 -2.28
N ARG A 265 9.23 9.10 -3.15
CA ARG A 265 8.00 9.86 -2.88
C ARG A 265 7.21 9.27 -1.73
N LYS A 266 7.09 7.94 -1.67
CA LYS A 266 6.57 7.20 -0.51
C LYS A 266 7.36 7.54 0.76
N GLU A 267 8.69 7.51 0.74
CA GLU A 267 9.50 7.87 1.92
C GLU A 267 9.17 9.26 2.45
N LYS A 268 9.13 10.28 1.58
CA LYS A 268 8.75 11.66 1.95
C LYS A 268 7.35 11.75 2.56
N VAL A 269 6.37 11.03 2.01
CA VAL A 269 4.99 10.99 2.53
C VAL A 269 4.92 10.34 3.91
N TYR A 270 5.61 9.20 4.10
CA TYR A 270 5.63 8.51 5.40
C TYR A 270 6.41 9.30 6.47
N ASP A 271 7.42 10.07 6.06
CA ASP A 271 8.11 11.02 6.94
C ASP A 271 7.22 12.17 7.40
N LEU A 272 6.50 12.79 6.46
CA LEU A 272 5.55 13.86 6.76
C LEU A 272 4.45 13.35 7.70
N LEU A 273 3.87 12.17 7.43
CA LEU A 273 2.87 11.53 8.28
C LEU A 273 3.39 11.26 9.69
N ARG A 274 4.62 10.74 9.81
CA ARG A 274 5.29 10.53 11.11
C ARG A 274 5.48 11.85 11.85
N CYS A 275 5.97 12.88 11.15
CA CYS A 275 6.24 14.20 11.70
C CYS A 275 4.95 14.86 12.21
N LYS A 276 3.93 15.00 11.34
CA LYS A 276 2.63 15.58 11.67
C LYS A 276 1.95 14.83 12.83
N ALA A 277 2.01 13.50 12.87
CA ALA A 277 1.47 12.71 13.98
C ALA A 277 2.20 12.95 15.32
N ARG A 278 3.54 13.08 15.31
CA ARG A 278 4.32 13.42 16.52
C ARG A 278 4.00 14.82 17.02
N ALA A 279 3.92 15.80 16.12
CA ALA A 279 3.54 17.18 16.44
C ALA A 279 2.12 17.27 17.01
N TYR A 280 1.13 16.63 16.36
CA TYR A 280 -0.25 16.54 16.84
C TYR A 280 -0.39 15.92 18.24
N CYS A 281 0.50 14.98 18.57
CA CYS A 281 0.55 14.32 19.87
C CYS A 281 1.50 14.99 20.89
N ASN A 282 1.99 16.20 20.62
CA ASN A 282 2.90 16.97 21.48
C ASN A 282 4.14 16.19 21.92
N LEU A 283 4.70 15.35 21.05
CA LEU A 283 5.89 14.58 21.34
C LEU A 283 7.14 15.39 21.02
N THR A 284 7.92 15.71 22.05
CA THR A 284 9.28 16.23 21.88
C THR A 284 10.20 15.13 21.35
N ILE A 285 11.19 15.50 20.53
CA ILE A 285 12.27 14.58 20.18
C ILE A 285 13.09 14.37 21.45
N ALA A 286 13.12 13.15 21.97
CA ALA A 286 14.00 12.82 23.08
C ALA A 286 15.46 12.97 22.64
N GLU A 287 16.27 13.62 23.47
CA GLU A 287 17.71 13.75 23.25
C GLU A 287 18.34 12.38 22.94
N ALA A 288 19.30 12.36 22.01
CA ALA A 288 19.99 11.12 21.67
C ALA A 288 20.72 10.60 22.91
N PRO A 289 20.42 9.37 23.39
CA PRO A 289 20.96 8.90 24.65
C PRO A 289 22.49 8.77 24.55
N ALA A 290 23.19 9.22 25.59
CA ALA A 290 24.66 9.16 25.70
C ALA A 290 25.26 7.73 25.71
N LYS A 291 24.42 6.70 25.53
CA LYS A 291 24.78 5.28 25.41
C LYS A 291 23.86 4.63 24.37
N ALA A 292 24.33 3.53 23.77
CA ALA A 292 23.57 2.73 22.80
C ALA A 292 22.42 1.94 23.46
N VAL A 293 21.37 2.65 23.90
CA VAL A 293 20.13 2.06 24.43
C VAL A 293 19.33 1.48 23.27
N ILE A 294 18.80 0.27 23.47
CA ILE A 294 17.96 -0.43 22.47
C ILE A 294 16.57 -0.66 23.07
N ARG A 295 15.56 0.00 22.52
CA ARG A 295 14.17 -0.10 22.99
C ARG A 295 13.44 -1.14 22.15
N LEU A 296 13.27 -2.33 22.72
CA LEU A 296 12.58 -3.46 22.12
C LEU A 296 11.11 -3.44 22.57
N THR A 297 10.17 -3.43 21.64
CA THR A 297 8.74 -3.50 21.92
C THR A 297 8.16 -4.81 21.40
N LEU A 298 7.54 -5.58 22.30
CA LEU A 298 6.70 -6.72 21.95
C LEU A 298 5.24 -6.26 21.95
N LEU A 299 4.70 -5.97 20.76
CA LEU A 299 3.32 -5.54 20.56
C LEU A 299 2.44 -6.77 20.35
N LEU A 300 1.78 -7.19 21.44
CA LEU A 300 0.92 -8.36 21.46
C LEU A 300 -0.44 -8.09 20.81
N ARG A 301 -1.25 -9.14 20.67
CA ARG A 301 -2.64 -9.07 20.19
C ARG A 301 -3.55 -9.85 21.14
N THR A 302 -4.82 -9.44 21.26
CA THR A 302 -5.86 -10.31 21.83
C THR A 302 -6.70 -10.96 20.73
N GLY A 303 -7.35 -12.08 21.06
CA GLY A 303 -8.26 -12.77 20.15
C GLY A 303 -7.56 -13.47 18.98
N THR A 304 -7.99 -13.19 17.75
CA THR A 304 -7.41 -13.82 16.55
C THR A 304 -5.98 -13.36 16.35
N ARG A 305 -5.09 -14.32 16.03
CA ARG A 305 -3.66 -14.06 15.83
C ARG A 305 -2.93 -13.49 17.05
N SER A 306 -3.41 -13.75 18.27
CA SER A 306 -2.56 -13.69 19.48
C SER A 306 -1.58 -14.87 19.48
N PHE A 307 -0.56 -14.87 20.34
CA PHE A 307 0.09 -16.13 20.67
C PHE A 307 -0.86 -17.01 21.50
N LYS A 308 -0.57 -18.31 21.57
CA LYS A 308 -1.23 -19.28 22.45
C LYS A 308 -0.78 -19.11 23.90
N ASP A 309 0.50 -18.78 24.08
CA ASP A 309 1.16 -18.51 25.36
C ASP A 309 1.98 -17.22 25.22
N ASP A 310 1.36 -16.08 25.51
CA ASP A 310 2.04 -14.78 25.53
C ASP A 310 3.14 -14.75 26.61
N ALA A 311 2.98 -15.48 27.72
CA ALA A 311 3.91 -15.45 28.85
C ALA A 311 5.25 -16.14 28.52
N ALA A 312 5.22 -17.27 27.81
CA ALA A 312 6.41 -17.91 27.27
C ALA A 312 7.13 -17.00 26.27
N VAL A 313 6.40 -16.37 25.34
CA VAL A 313 6.98 -15.45 24.36
C VAL A 313 7.62 -14.23 25.04
N ILE A 314 6.94 -13.60 26.02
CA ILE A 314 7.52 -12.50 26.82
C ILE A 314 8.82 -12.93 27.50
N LYS A 315 8.86 -14.13 28.11
CA LYS A 315 10.08 -14.64 28.77
C LYS A 315 11.25 -14.80 27.80
N ILE A 316 11.02 -15.27 26.57
CA ILE A 316 12.05 -15.40 25.54
C ILE A 316 12.62 -14.03 25.18
N PHE A 317 11.77 -13.06 24.84
CA PHE A 317 12.22 -11.70 24.50
C PHE A 317 12.92 -10.99 25.67
N GLN A 318 12.45 -11.20 26.90
CA GLN A 318 13.08 -10.66 28.11
C GLN A 318 14.48 -11.26 28.34
N LYS A 319 14.62 -12.57 28.16
CA LYS A 319 15.88 -13.32 28.28
C LYS A 319 16.92 -12.86 27.26
N GLU A 320 16.54 -12.70 25.99
CA GLU A 320 17.46 -12.23 24.96
C GLU A 320 17.80 -10.75 25.06
N CYS A 321 16.84 -9.89 25.43
CA CYS A 321 17.11 -8.48 25.71
C CYS A 321 18.09 -8.32 26.90
N GLY A 322 17.92 -9.11 27.97
CA GLY A 322 18.81 -9.10 29.13
C GLY A 322 20.27 -9.48 28.85
N LYS A 323 20.59 -10.08 27.68
CA LYS A 323 21.98 -10.36 27.25
C LYS A 323 22.66 -9.17 26.57
N VAL A 324 21.90 -8.13 26.22
CA VAL A 324 22.39 -6.99 25.45
C VAL A 324 22.38 -5.75 26.34
N ASP A 325 23.57 -5.25 26.67
CA ASP A 325 23.72 -4.02 27.47
C ASP A 325 22.93 -2.85 26.84
N GLY A 326 22.24 -2.09 27.69
CA GLY A 326 21.34 -1.02 27.27
C GLY A 326 20.01 -1.46 26.66
N CYS A 327 19.71 -2.76 26.50
CA CYS A 327 18.41 -3.21 25.99
C CYS A 327 17.29 -3.05 27.04
N LYS A 328 16.12 -2.56 26.61
CA LYS A 328 14.91 -2.43 27.42
C LYS A 328 13.72 -3.02 26.67
N LEU A 329 13.10 -4.07 27.24
CA LEU A 329 11.84 -4.64 26.72
C LEU A 329 10.65 -3.84 27.24
N LYS A 330 9.71 -3.52 26.34
CA LYS A 330 8.38 -2.98 26.63
C LYS A 330 7.34 -3.92 26.02
N VAL A 331 6.38 -4.39 26.81
CA VAL A 331 5.26 -5.22 26.31
C VAL A 331 4.02 -4.34 26.23
N ALA A 332 3.30 -4.39 25.12
CA ALA A 332 2.15 -3.52 24.89
C ALA A 332 1.00 -4.26 24.16
N LEU A 333 -0.23 -3.80 24.40
CA LEU A 333 -1.44 -4.27 23.71
C LEU A 333 -2.10 -3.09 22.99
N PRO A 334 -2.21 -3.09 21.65
CA PRO A 334 -2.66 -1.93 20.89
C PRO A 334 -4.12 -1.53 21.14
N ASN A 335 -4.96 -2.47 21.58
CA ASN A 335 -6.35 -2.18 21.94
C ASN A 335 -6.49 -1.30 23.19
N ASN A 336 -5.42 -1.17 23.98
CA ASN A 336 -5.38 -0.35 25.20
C ASN A 336 -4.74 1.03 24.95
N LEU A 337 -4.38 1.37 23.70
CA LEU A 337 -3.62 2.56 23.35
C LEU A 337 -4.47 3.51 22.50
N THR A 338 -4.58 4.77 22.91
CA THR A 338 -5.12 5.84 22.05
C THR A 338 -4.22 6.04 20.83
N PHE A 339 -4.67 6.84 19.86
CA PHE A 339 -3.83 7.21 18.71
C PHE A 339 -2.47 7.76 19.15
N CYS A 340 -2.45 8.71 20.09
CA CYS A 340 -1.21 9.31 20.55
C CYS A 340 -0.35 8.39 21.43
N ASP A 341 -0.96 7.46 22.19
CA ASP A 341 -0.18 6.42 22.89
C ASP A 341 0.53 5.49 21.90
N GLN A 342 -0.07 5.20 20.74
CA GLN A 342 0.58 4.43 19.68
C GLN A 342 1.70 5.22 19.01
N VAL A 343 1.50 6.50 18.68
CA VAL A 343 2.56 7.35 18.12
C VAL A 343 3.74 7.44 19.11
N LYS A 344 3.44 7.66 20.41
CA LYS A 344 4.44 7.71 21.48
C LYS A 344 5.19 6.38 21.61
N LEU A 345 4.47 5.27 21.77
CA LEU A 345 5.06 3.94 21.88
C LEU A 345 6.03 3.67 20.73
N MET A 346 5.62 3.95 19.49
CA MET A 346 6.43 3.70 18.31
C MET A 346 7.63 4.65 18.19
N SER A 347 7.51 5.92 18.58
CA SER A 347 8.66 6.83 18.70
C SER A 347 9.66 6.40 19.80
N GLU A 348 9.19 5.62 20.76
CA GLU A 348 9.99 4.97 21.80
C GLU A 348 10.50 3.57 21.37
N THR A 349 10.31 3.12 20.13
CA THR A 349 10.68 1.76 19.68
C THR A 349 11.80 1.76 18.63
N ASP A 350 12.88 1.03 18.93
CA ASP A 350 13.96 0.73 17.98
C ASP A 350 13.75 -0.63 17.30
N VAL A 351 13.23 -1.63 18.04
CA VAL A 351 12.90 -2.97 17.50
C VAL A 351 11.47 -3.32 17.86
N LEU A 352 10.62 -3.60 16.87
CA LEU A 352 9.23 -4.01 17.07
C LEU A 352 9.03 -5.48 16.68
N ALA A 353 8.56 -6.27 17.63
CA ALA A 353 8.08 -7.63 17.43
C ALA A 353 6.55 -7.66 17.56
N SER A 354 5.83 -8.16 16.55
CA SER A 354 4.36 -8.23 16.57
C SER A 354 3.82 -9.36 15.68
N PRO A 355 2.74 -10.05 16.08
CA PRO A 355 1.99 -10.90 15.16
C PRO A 355 1.26 -10.06 14.09
N HIS A 356 1.16 -10.60 12.88
CA HIS A 356 0.61 -9.92 11.71
C HIS A 356 -0.85 -9.48 11.92
N GLY A 357 -1.12 -8.20 11.70
CA GLY A 357 -2.48 -7.71 11.56
C GLY A 357 -2.58 -6.20 11.40
N ALA A 358 -3.79 -5.69 11.20
CA ALA A 358 -4.04 -4.27 10.88
C ALA A 358 -3.40 -3.28 11.87
N GLN A 359 -3.20 -3.69 13.13
CA GLN A 359 -2.57 -2.86 14.17
C GLN A 359 -1.10 -2.53 13.85
N LEU A 360 -0.39 -3.42 13.17
CA LEU A 360 1.02 -3.25 12.81
C LEU A 360 1.24 -2.10 11.81
N THR A 361 0.16 -1.55 11.23
CA THR A 361 0.21 -0.31 10.44
C THR A 361 0.85 0.86 11.20
N ASN A 362 0.75 0.90 12.53
CA ASN A 362 1.36 1.97 13.34
C ASN A 362 2.91 1.96 13.33
N MET A 363 3.56 0.91 12.81
CA MET A 363 5.01 0.77 12.75
C MET A 363 5.74 1.94 12.09
N PHE A 364 5.14 2.66 11.11
CA PHE A 364 5.84 3.76 10.44
C PHE A 364 6.08 4.97 11.36
N PHE A 365 5.38 5.06 12.50
CA PHE A 365 5.65 6.08 13.52
C PHE A 365 7.01 5.88 14.21
N MET A 366 7.64 4.70 14.07
CA MET A 366 9.01 4.42 14.50
C MET A 366 10.01 5.27 13.69
N ASP A 367 11.19 5.50 14.26
CA ASP A 367 12.27 6.19 13.54
C ASP A 367 12.76 5.37 12.33
N LYS A 368 13.35 6.08 11.35
CA LYS A 368 14.03 5.43 10.22
C LYS A 368 15.12 4.50 10.72
N ASN A 369 15.36 3.43 9.97
CA ASN A 369 16.32 2.35 10.25
C ASN A 369 15.98 1.49 11.49
N SER A 370 14.86 1.72 12.18
CA SER A 370 14.32 0.80 13.18
C SER A 370 13.95 -0.56 12.56
N SER A 371 13.91 -1.61 13.39
CA SER A 371 13.85 -3.03 12.99
C SER A 371 12.51 -3.67 13.29
N ILE A 372 12.03 -4.53 12.39
CA ILE A 372 10.71 -5.18 12.46
C ILE A 372 10.85 -6.70 12.41
N MET A 373 10.16 -7.38 13.32
CA MET A 373 10.04 -8.84 13.42
C MET A 373 8.55 -9.22 13.39
N GLU A 374 8.14 -9.94 12.34
CA GLU A 374 6.74 -10.26 12.08
C GLU A 374 6.44 -11.76 12.27
N PHE A 375 5.31 -12.06 12.90
CA PHE A 375 4.87 -13.43 13.19
C PHE A 375 3.51 -13.73 12.51
N PHE A 376 3.44 -14.79 11.72
CA PHE A 376 2.26 -15.18 10.97
C PHE A 376 1.67 -16.51 11.46
N PRO A 377 0.33 -16.64 11.54
CA PRO A 377 -0.32 -17.95 11.54
C PRO A 377 -0.05 -18.72 10.23
N ARG A 378 0.02 -20.06 10.32
CA ARG A 378 0.37 -21.02 9.26
C ARG A 378 -0.07 -20.61 7.84
N GLY A 379 -1.38 -20.52 7.61
CA GLY A 379 -1.95 -20.36 6.26
C GLY A 379 -1.69 -19.02 5.57
N TRP A 380 -1.01 -18.06 6.21
CA TRP A 380 -0.62 -16.82 5.55
C TRP A 380 0.44 -17.02 4.46
N ARG A 381 1.38 -17.95 4.64
CA ARG A 381 2.45 -18.20 3.67
C ARG A 381 1.90 -18.64 2.31
N GLU A 382 0.95 -19.56 2.37
CA GLU A 382 0.42 -20.29 1.21
C GLU A 382 -0.79 -19.59 0.58
N LEU A 383 -1.66 -18.97 1.38
CA LEU A 383 -2.99 -18.55 0.93
C LEU A 383 -3.25 -17.03 0.99
N ALA A 384 -2.39 -16.22 1.61
CA ALA A 384 -2.61 -14.76 1.69
C ALA A 384 -2.28 -14.00 0.39
N GLY A 385 -1.70 -14.66 -0.61
CA GLY A 385 -1.18 -14.02 -1.81
C GLY A 385 -0.19 -12.91 -1.46
N VAL A 386 -0.38 -11.72 -2.04
CA VAL A 386 0.45 -10.54 -1.78
C VAL A 386 0.25 -9.93 -0.39
N GLY A 387 -0.84 -10.27 0.32
CA GLY A 387 -1.19 -9.68 1.61
C GLY A 387 -0.15 -9.94 2.73
N GLN A 388 0.65 -10.99 2.60
CA GLN A 388 1.75 -11.29 3.53
C GLN A 388 2.94 -10.33 3.42
N TYR A 389 3.03 -9.50 2.37
CA TYR A 389 4.13 -8.54 2.18
C TYR A 389 3.79 -7.13 2.64
N VAL A 390 2.58 -6.90 3.15
CA VAL A 390 2.05 -5.58 3.54
C VAL A 390 3.01 -4.80 4.44
N TYR A 391 3.53 -5.41 5.52
CA TYR A 391 4.39 -4.71 6.47
C TYR A 391 5.87 -4.70 6.08
N ARG A 392 6.29 -5.62 5.19
CA ARG A 392 7.55 -5.46 4.45
C ARG A 392 7.51 -4.24 3.54
N TRP A 393 6.38 -3.96 2.88
CA TRP A 393 6.22 -2.74 2.08
C TRP A 393 6.18 -1.49 2.95
N VAL A 394 5.39 -1.47 4.04
CA VAL A 394 5.37 -0.32 4.97
C VAL A 394 6.75 -0.04 5.55
N ALA A 395 7.54 -1.08 5.88
CA ALA A 395 8.92 -0.90 6.30
C ALA A 395 9.79 -0.26 5.19
N ASP A 396 9.72 -0.74 3.95
CA ASP A 396 10.47 -0.18 2.82
C ASP A 396 10.08 1.29 2.54
N TRP A 397 8.78 1.59 2.55
CA TRP A 397 8.23 2.93 2.35
C TRP A 397 8.54 3.91 3.49
N SER A 398 8.86 3.39 4.69
CA SER A 398 9.17 4.20 5.88
C SER A 398 10.67 4.23 6.18
N ARG A 399 11.49 3.67 5.28
CA ARG A 399 12.94 3.43 5.41
C ARG A 399 13.35 2.71 6.70
N MET A 400 12.68 1.60 6.99
CA MET A 400 12.90 0.71 8.14
C MET A 400 13.39 -0.68 7.69
N ARG A 401 13.91 -1.49 8.61
CA ARG A 401 14.47 -2.83 8.34
C ARG A 401 13.47 -3.93 8.69
N HIS A 402 13.02 -4.71 7.71
CA HIS A 402 12.17 -5.88 7.94
C HIS A 402 13.01 -7.17 7.99
N HIS A 403 13.09 -7.84 9.14
CA HIS A 403 14.03 -8.94 9.39
C HIS A 403 13.56 -10.33 8.93
N GLY A 404 12.79 -10.36 7.84
CA GLY A 404 11.98 -11.51 7.46
C GLY A 404 10.77 -11.70 8.38
N ALA A 405 10.19 -12.90 8.36
CA ALA A 405 9.03 -13.24 9.16
C ALA A 405 9.08 -14.71 9.60
N TRP A 406 8.48 -15.01 10.75
CA TRP A 406 8.22 -16.37 11.19
C TRP A 406 6.79 -16.77 10.83
N TYR A 407 6.61 -18.02 10.40
CA TYR A 407 5.30 -18.59 10.10
C TYR A 407 5.10 -19.82 10.99
N ASP A 408 3.99 -19.86 11.72
CA ASP A 408 3.67 -20.97 12.62
C ASP A 408 3.58 -22.29 11.83
N PRO A 409 4.36 -23.33 12.16
CA PRO A 409 4.21 -24.66 11.56
C PRO A 409 2.88 -25.33 11.91
N GLY A 410 2.16 -24.85 12.93
CA GLY A 410 0.79 -25.28 13.26
C GLY A 410 0.71 -26.68 13.88
N HIS A 411 1.76 -27.14 14.57
CA HIS A 411 1.76 -28.44 15.25
C HIS A 411 0.55 -28.58 16.19
N GLY A 412 -0.27 -29.62 15.97
CA GLY A 412 -1.46 -29.91 16.77
C GLY A 412 -2.71 -29.08 16.45
N GLU A 413 -2.72 -28.26 15.40
CA GLU A 413 -3.94 -27.55 14.97
C GLU A 413 -4.86 -28.42 14.09
N ARG A 414 -6.12 -27.99 13.96
CA ARG A 414 -7.08 -28.58 13.02
C ARG A 414 -6.66 -28.26 11.59
N GLU A 415 -6.68 -29.24 10.71
CA GLU A 415 -6.57 -29.03 9.26
C GLU A 415 -7.84 -28.39 8.69
N CYS A 416 -7.70 -27.69 7.56
CA CYS A 416 -8.82 -27.16 6.80
C CYS A 416 -9.73 -28.31 6.31
N PRO A 417 -11.08 -28.16 6.35
CA PRO A 417 -11.98 -29.20 5.85
C PRO A 417 -11.68 -29.60 4.40
N ILE A 418 -11.73 -30.90 4.11
CA ILE A 418 -11.29 -31.52 2.85
C ILE A 418 -11.97 -30.94 1.59
N ASN A 419 -13.19 -30.39 1.73
CA ASN A 419 -13.98 -29.81 0.64
C ASN A 419 -14.04 -28.26 0.67
N ALA A 420 -13.20 -27.60 1.46
CA ALA A 420 -13.19 -26.14 1.58
C ALA A 420 -12.44 -25.48 0.41
N THR A 421 -12.95 -24.33 -0.06
CA THR A 421 -12.25 -23.55 -1.09
C THR A 421 -10.95 -22.95 -0.54
N ALA A 422 -10.01 -22.57 -1.41
CA ALA A 422 -8.79 -21.87 -0.99
C ALA A 422 -9.08 -20.59 -0.17
N SER A 423 -10.14 -19.84 -0.50
CA SER A 423 -10.61 -18.67 0.26
C SER A 423 -11.16 -19.05 1.65
N SER A 424 -11.89 -20.17 1.73
CA SER A 424 -12.39 -20.73 2.98
C SER A 424 -11.23 -21.19 3.87
N CYS A 425 -10.26 -21.92 3.34
CA CYS A 425 -9.05 -22.32 4.06
C CYS A 425 -8.19 -21.13 4.47
N PHE A 426 -8.07 -20.09 3.63
CA PHE A 426 -7.40 -18.86 4.04
C PHE A 426 -8.11 -18.25 5.24
N SER A 427 -9.43 -18.06 5.17
CA SER A 427 -10.21 -17.44 6.25
C SER A 427 -10.13 -18.23 7.57
N PHE A 428 -10.05 -19.56 7.47
CA PHE A 428 -9.84 -20.48 8.59
C PHE A 428 -8.46 -20.26 9.24
N TYR A 429 -7.37 -20.47 8.50
CA TYR A 429 -6.00 -20.36 9.05
C TYR A 429 -5.56 -18.93 9.37
N LYS A 430 -6.05 -17.94 8.63
CA LYS A 430 -5.70 -16.52 8.77
C LYS A 430 -5.87 -16.00 10.20
N ASN A 431 -6.83 -16.56 10.92
CA ASN A 431 -7.27 -16.12 12.24
C ASN A 431 -6.77 -17.00 13.40
N SER A 432 -6.09 -18.12 13.12
CA SER A 432 -5.48 -18.99 14.15
C SER A 432 -4.61 -18.21 15.14
N LYS A 433 -4.52 -18.71 16.37
CA LYS A 433 -3.51 -18.25 17.34
C LYS A 433 -2.15 -18.86 17.00
N LEU A 434 -1.09 -18.14 17.28
CA LEU A 434 0.28 -18.56 16.98
C LEU A 434 0.84 -19.41 18.11
N GLY A 435 1.48 -20.54 17.78
CA GLY A 435 2.46 -21.17 18.66
C GLY A 435 3.70 -20.31 18.85
N HIS A 436 4.71 -20.88 19.50
CA HIS A 436 6.05 -20.30 19.59
C HIS A 436 7.09 -21.40 19.46
N ASP A 437 8.30 -21.02 19.05
CA ASP A 437 9.48 -21.88 19.02
C ASP A 437 10.58 -21.15 19.81
N GLU A 438 10.91 -21.64 21.01
CA GLU A 438 11.88 -20.96 21.88
C GLU A 438 13.25 -20.82 21.21
N ALA A 439 13.73 -21.85 20.51
CA ALA A 439 15.05 -21.84 19.88
C ALA A 439 15.10 -20.84 18.71
N PHE A 440 14.09 -20.86 17.84
CA PHE A 440 13.97 -19.90 16.74
C PHE A 440 13.82 -18.47 17.25
N PHE A 441 12.90 -18.24 18.19
CA PHE A 441 12.61 -16.89 18.70
C PHE A 441 13.82 -16.32 19.44
N SER A 442 14.54 -17.13 20.21
CA SER A 442 15.77 -16.71 20.89
C SER A 442 16.85 -16.31 19.89
N ASN A 443 17.18 -17.21 18.94
CA ASN A 443 18.23 -16.96 17.95
C ASN A 443 17.92 -15.77 17.04
N TRP A 444 16.66 -15.62 16.61
CA TRP A 444 16.24 -14.51 15.77
C TRP A 444 16.29 -13.18 16.52
N THR A 445 15.81 -13.14 17.77
CA THR A 445 15.86 -11.93 18.62
C THR A 445 17.30 -11.51 18.90
N ALA A 446 18.17 -12.46 19.28
CA ALA A 446 19.59 -12.20 19.52
C ALA A 446 20.30 -11.59 18.30
N ARG A 447 20.04 -12.11 17.09
CA ARG A 447 20.56 -11.55 15.83
C ARG A 447 20.09 -10.11 15.62
N VAL A 448 18.78 -9.86 15.69
CA VAL A 448 18.19 -8.53 15.42
C VAL A 448 18.65 -7.48 16.44
N LEU A 449 18.78 -7.86 17.72
CA LEU A 449 19.34 -6.99 18.75
C LEU A 449 20.83 -6.70 18.52
N GLY A 450 21.62 -7.69 18.09
CA GLY A 450 23.03 -7.50 17.72
C GLY A 450 23.19 -6.52 16.55
N GLU A 451 22.43 -6.69 15.48
CA GLU A 451 22.42 -5.78 14.32
C GLU A 451 21.91 -4.37 14.66
N MET A 452 21.03 -4.23 15.65
CA MET A 452 20.63 -2.92 16.17
C MET A 452 21.71 -2.28 17.03
N ARG A 453 22.41 -3.07 17.86
CA ARG A 453 23.50 -2.59 18.72
C ARG A 453 24.63 -1.99 17.90
N LEU A 454 25.08 -2.69 16.86
CA LEU A 454 26.13 -2.21 15.96
C LEU A 454 25.74 -0.87 15.33
N TYR A 455 24.55 -0.80 14.72
CA TYR A 455 24.01 0.45 14.15
C TYR A 455 23.95 1.62 15.16
N LYS A 456 23.55 1.37 16.41
CA LYS A 456 23.52 2.40 17.46
C LYS A 456 24.91 2.85 17.89
N LEU A 457 25.91 1.97 17.87
CA LEU A 457 27.32 2.33 18.15
C LEU A 457 27.91 3.15 17.00
N ASP A 458 27.63 2.79 15.75
CA ASP A 458 28.06 3.55 14.56
C ASP A 458 27.47 4.96 14.54
N LEU A 459 26.21 5.13 14.94
CA LEU A 459 25.61 6.47 15.10
C LEU A 459 26.31 7.32 16.17
N LEU A 460 26.77 6.71 17.27
CA LEU A 460 27.46 7.44 18.34
C LEU A 460 28.87 7.86 17.93
N SER A 461 29.61 7.01 17.19
CA SER A 461 30.93 7.38 16.68
C SER A 461 30.84 8.51 15.65
N MET A 462 29.85 8.48 14.76
CA MET A 462 29.57 9.57 13.82
C MET A 462 29.24 10.89 14.54
N LYS A 463 28.33 10.87 15.52
CA LYS A 463 27.97 12.09 16.29
C LYS A 463 29.15 12.66 17.08
N SER A 464 30.06 11.81 17.57
CA SER A 464 31.28 12.25 18.26
C SER A 464 32.26 13.01 17.35
N THR A 465 32.07 13.00 16.03
CA THR A 465 32.89 13.75 15.06
C THR A 465 32.21 15.01 14.49
N THR A 466 30.93 15.24 14.80
CA THR A 466 30.14 16.37 14.29
C THR A 466 29.46 17.12 15.45
N ASN A 467 30.04 18.25 15.88
CA ASN A 467 29.41 19.17 16.81
C ASN A 467 28.32 19.99 16.11
N GLU A 468 27.15 19.38 15.85
CA GLU A 468 25.95 20.10 15.43
C GLU A 468 24.83 19.94 16.47
N ASP A 469 24.53 21.06 17.12
CA ASP A 469 23.45 21.22 18.09
C ASP A 469 22.14 21.54 17.34
N GLU A 470 21.54 20.53 16.73
CA GLU A 470 20.18 20.65 16.18
C GLU A 470 19.12 20.23 17.21
N THR A 471 18.74 21.19 18.04
CA THR A 471 17.41 21.22 18.68
C THR A 471 16.32 21.52 17.63
N GLN A 472 16.24 20.66 16.61
CA GLN A 472 15.19 20.72 15.59
C GLN A 472 13.84 20.34 16.20
N ASN A 473 13.12 21.36 16.69
CA ASN A 473 11.67 21.30 16.75
C ASN A 473 11.15 20.90 15.36
N CYS A 474 10.40 19.80 15.27
CA CYS A 474 9.91 19.25 14.00
C CYS A 474 9.07 20.27 13.22
N LYS A 475 9.70 21.04 12.32
CA LYS A 475 9.02 21.83 11.28
C LYS A 475 8.52 20.87 10.21
N CYS A 476 7.34 20.31 10.44
CA CYS A 476 6.72 19.30 9.57
C CYS A 476 6.10 19.92 8.31
N GLY A 477 6.92 20.56 7.46
CA GLY A 477 6.46 21.40 6.35
C GLY A 477 6.02 22.78 6.84
#